data_AF-A0A959S6E5-F1
#
_entry.id   AF-A0A959S6E5-F1
#
_cell.length_a   1.000
_cell.length_b   1.000
_cell.length_c   1.000
_cell.angle_alpha   90.00
_cell.angle_beta   90.00
_cell.angle_gamma   90.00
#
_symmetry.space_group_name_H-M   'P 1'
#
loop_
_entity.id
_entity.type
_entity.pdbx_description
1 polymer ?
#
loop_
_entity_poly.entity_id
_entity_poly.type
_entity_poly.pdbx_seq_one_letter_code
_entity_poly.pdbx_strand_id
1 'polypeptide(L)'
;IYIIPYTSIIDQNADVVRKILEPEGGLRGSILLEHHSNLTPEQQGSREKILVENWDAPVIYTTMVQLLETLFGGGTRGARRMHQLANSVLVFDEIQTLPVNTVHMFCNAINFLVEHCSSTVVLCTATQPLLNSVDSSKGVLKFTQDSEIMPDVEQLFDDLERVKVFNQRKPGGWKTEEVAELALREVDESGSCLAIVNTKKSAKALFSLLRQAHGMRVFHLSTNMCPVHRKKILAEIRCLLEEKSPVLCVSTQLIEAGVDVDFGAVIRYTAGLDSIAQAAGRCNRNKRREVGRVHVVNPADEDLDMLMDIRVGKEVTERLLDDLKSGAENFDGGMIAPQAMKRYFEYYFFARKDEMGYPVSKEITGRDDSLLNMLSINQQAVADYAREHNSAPNIYFRQSFMTAAKAFKVIDAPTRGIIVPYGDEGKRLIGELCGAFEVEKQFQLLRRAQQFTVNVFPYQLEKLQKEKVLHEIQDGVDILYLADARYYNEDFGLSLTPEGMMEVLCG
;
A
#
# COMPACT_ATOMS: atom_id res chain seq x y z
N ILE A 1 -4.34 -13.53 -13.32
CA ILE A 1 -3.58 -13.05 -12.14
C ILE A 1 -4.09 -11.67 -11.77
N TYR A 2 -4.58 -11.50 -10.55
CA TYR A 2 -5.09 -10.24 -10.02
C TYR A 2 -4.06 -9.67 -9.03
N ILE A 3 -3.54 -8.49 -9.34
CA ILE A 3 -2.47 -7.81 -8.60
C ILE A 3 -3.08 -6.61 -7.87
N ILE A 4 -2.97 -6.60 -6.55
CA ILE A 4 -3.51 -5.53 -5.70
C ILE A 4 -2.44 -4.78 -4.92
N PRO A 5 -2.73 -3.51 -4.55
CA PRO A 5 -1.76 -2.65 -3.88
C PRO A 5 -1.51 -3.06 -2.43
N TYR A 6 -2.57 -3.38 -1.68
CA TYR A 6 -2.52 -3.56 -0.23
C TYR A 6 -3.02 -4.92 0.20
N THR A 7 -2.31 -5.53 1.17
CA THR A 7 -2.64 -6.84 1.72
C THR A 7 -4.01 -6.87 2.41
N SER A 8 -4.46 -5.74 2.98
CA SER A 8 -5.75 -5.63 3.68
C SER A 8 -6.98 -5.79 2.78
N ILE A 9 -6.82 -5.64 1.47
CA ILE A 9 -7.89 -5.75 0.48
C ILE A 9 -7.97 -7.18 -0.08
N ILE A 10 -6.86 -7.94 -0.02
CA ILE A 10 -6.79 -9.29 -0.60
C ILE A 10 -7.87 -10.17 0.02
N ASP A 11 -7.92 -10.25 1.36
CA ASP A 11 -8.80 -11.20 2.03
C ASP A 11 -10.27 -10.95 1.68
N GLN A 12 -10.67 -9.68 1.61
CA GLN A 12 -12.06 -9.33 1.32
C GLN A 12 -12.42 -9.68 -0.14
N ASN A 13 -11.59 -9.27 -1.10
CA ASN A 13 -11.85 -9.52 -2.51
C ASN A 13 -11.73 -11.02 -2.84
N ALA A 14 -10.73 -11.70 -2.27
CA ALA A 14 -10.52 -13.12 -2.45
C ALA A 14 -11.69 -13.94 -1.86
N ASP A 15 -12.24 -13.58 -0.70
CA ASP A 15 -13.40 -14.29 -0.14
C ASP A 15 -14.66 -14.11 -0.99
N VAL A 16 -14.90 -12.95 -1.58
CA VAL A 16 -16.02 -12.74 -2.50
C VAL A 16 -15.85 -13.60 -3.76
N VAL A 17 -14.66 -13.59 -4.36
CA VAL A 17 -14.36 -14.37 -5.57
C VAL A 17 -14.37 -15.87 -5.29
N ARG A 18 -13.89 -16.29 -4.11
CA ARG A 18 -13.95 -17.67 -3.66
C ARG A 18 -15.38 -18.19 -3.62
N LYS A 19 -16.32 -17.42 -3.06
CA LYS A 19 -17.74 -17.81 -3.01
C LYS A 19 -18.35 -18.03 -4.40
N ILE A 20 -17.78 -17.41 -5.43
CA ILE A 20 -18.25 -17.52 -6.83
C ILE A 20 -17.55 -18.69 -7.55
N LEU A 21 -16.22 -18.81 -7.38
CA LEU A 21 -15.39 -19.72 -8.17
C LEU A 21 -15.13 -21.08 -7.50
N GLU A 22 -15.21 -21.18 -6.18
CA GLU A 22 -15.04 -22.42 -5.42
C GLU A 22 -16.39 -22.87 -4.84
N PRO A 23 -17.12 -23.80 -5.49
CA PRO A 23 -18.39 -24.29 -4.99
C PRO A 23 -18.23 -25.06 -3.65
N GLU A 24 -19.27 -25.03 -2.82
CA GLU A 24 -19.30 -25.74 -1.54
C GLU A 24 -19.04 -27.25 -1.73
N GLY A 25 -18.01 -27.77 -1.06
CA GLY A 25 -17.59 -29.18 -1.14
C GLY A 25 -16.35 -29.45 -2.00
N GLY A 26 -15.82 -28.44 -2.72
CA GLY A 26 -14.53 -28.52 -3.42
C GLY A 26 -13.31 -28.42 -2.48
N LEU A 27 -12.14 -28.88 -2.96
CA LEU A 27 -10.86 -28.65 -2.28
C LEU A 27 -10.54 -27.15 -2.33
N ARG A 28 -10.56 -26.49 -1.17
CA ARG A 28 -10.22 -25.06 -1.04
C ARG A 28 -8.82 -24.79 -1.61
N GLY A 29 -8.68 -23.74 -2.41
CA GLY A 29 -7.40 -23.36 -3.02
C GLY A 29 -7.06 -24.08 -4.32
N SER A 30 -7.96 -24.93 -4.85
CA SER A 30 -7.75 -25.58 -6.15
C SER A 30 -7.92 -24.62 -7.33
N ILE A 31 -8.73 -23.57 -7.16
CA ILE A 31 -9.03 -22.61 -8.23
C ILE A 31 -8.45 -21.24 -7.88
N LEU A 32 -8.57 -20.82 -6.61
CA LEU A 32 -8.12 -19.51 -6.14
C LEU A 32 -6.94 -19.61 -5.18
N LEU A 33 -5.79 -19.10 -5.61
CA LEU A 33 -4.56 -19.02 -4.81
C LEU A 33 -4.34 -17.58 -4.31
N GLU A 34 -4.15 -17.43 -3.01
CA GLU A 34 -3.80 -16.15 -2.39
C GLU A 34 -2.32 -16.17 -1.98
N HIS A 35 -1.55 -15.18 -2.44
CA HIS A 35 -0.13 -15.09 -2.10
C HIS A 35 0.26 -13.66 -1.68
N HIS A 36 0.30 -13.44 -0.37
CA HIS A 36 0.56 -12.12 0.21
C HIS A 36 1.19 -12.13 1.62
N SER A 37 1.63 -13.30 2.11
CA SER A 37 2.01 -13.48 3.52
C SER A 37 3.53 -13.35 3.78
N ASN A 38 3.87 -12.62 4.86
CA ASN A 38 5.22 -12.55 5.44
C ASN A 38 5.44 -13.56 6.59
N LEU A 39 4.42 -14.35 6.98
CA LEU A 39 4.46 -15.19 8.18
C LEU A 39 4.77 -16.67 7.91
N THR A 40 4.99 -17.07 6.66
CA THR A 40 5.26 -18.48 6.33
C THR A 40 6.74 -18.80 6.55
N PRO A 41 7.12 -19.67 7.51
CA PRO A 41 8.49 -20.12 7.67
C PRO A 41 8.97 -20.91 6.45
N GLU A 42 10.27 -20.84 6.20
CA GLU A 42 10.89 -21.37 4.98
C GLU A 42 10.99 -22.91 4.92
N GLN A 43 10.67 -23.63 6.00
CA GLN A 43 10.75 -25.09 6.11
C GLN A 43 9.33 -25.62 6.44
N GLN A 44 8.53 -26.22 5.57
CA GLN A 44 8.52 -27.63 5.09
C GLN A 44 7.30 -27.83 4.13
N GLY A 45 7.14 -29.01 3.52
CA GLY A 45 6.36 -29.23 2.28
C GLY A 45 4.87 -29.61 2.40
N SER A 46 3.99 -28.62 2.54
CA SER A 46 2.55 -28.78 2.30
C SER A 46 2.19 -28.58 0.82
N ARG A 47 1.10 -29.20 0.34
CA ARG A 47 0.62 -29.06 -1.07
C ARG A 47 0.29 -27.61 -1.44
N GLU A 48 -0.31 -26.85 -0.53
CA GLU A 48 -0.55 -25.41 -0.74
C GLU A 48 0.77 -24.64 -0.92
N LYS A 49 1.86 -25.00 -0.22
CA LYS A 49 3.18 -24.39 -0.43
C LYS A 49 3.73 -24.67 -1.84
N ILE A 50 3.54 -25.88 -2.36
CA ILE A 50 3.94 -26.22 -3.73
C ILE A 50 3.17 -25.36 -4.75
N LEU A 51 1.85 -25.20 -4.53
CA LEU A 51 1.00 -24.35 -5.38
C LEU A 51 1.39 -22.87 -5.29
N VAL A 52 1.73 -22.36 -4.10
CA VAL A 52 2.22 -20.99 -3.88
C VAL A 52 3.62 -20.76 -4.47
N GLU A 53 4.51 -21.75 -4.38
CA GLU A 53 5.85 -21.66 -4.95
C GLU A 53 5.82 -21.60 -6.47
N ASN A 54 4.86 -22.26 -7.11
CA ASN A 54 4.76 -22.33 -8.57
C ASN A 54 3.64 -21.48 -9.16
N TRP A 55 2.81 -20.82 -8.35
CA TRP A 55 1.57 -20.14 -8.79
C TRP A 55 0.67 -21.06 -9.63
N ASP A 56 0.52 -22.30 -9.18
CA ASP A 56 -0.11 -23.37 -9.96
C ASP A 56 -1.62 -23.44 -9.70
N ALA A 57 -2.30 -22.31 -9.92
CA ALA A 57 -3.75 -22.19 -9.83
C ALA A 57 -4.30 -21.33 -10.98
N PRO A 58 -5.51 -21.63 -11.50
CA PRO A 58 -6.12 -20.84 -12.57
C PRO A 58 -6.30 -19.36 -12.24
N VAL A 59 -6.63 -19.03 -10.98
CA VAL A 59 -6.81 -17.66 -10.51
C VAL A 59 -5.87 -17.39 -9.34
N ILE A 60 -4.97 -16.44 -9.53
CA ILE A 60 -3.97 -16.04 -8.52
C ILE A 60 -4.26 -14.62 -8.08
N TYR A 61 -4.40 -14.41 -6.78
CA TYR A 61 -4.45 -13.12 -6.11
C TYR A 61 -3.11 -12.87 -5.42
N THR A 62 -2.44 -11.79 -5.81
CA THR A 62 -1.10 -11.45 -5.33
C THR A 62 -0.95 -9.95 -5.13
N THR A 63 0.15 -9.52 -4.50
CA THR A 63 0.47 -8.09 -4.38
C THR A 63 1.42 -7.61 -5.47
N MET A 64 1.46 -6.30 -5.69
CA MET A 64 2.49 -5.66 -6.51
C MET A 64 3.91 -6.05 -6.07
N VAL A 65 4.13 -6.13 -4.75
CA VAL A 65 5.40 -6.58 -4.16
C VAL A 65 5.78 -7.97 -4.64
N GLN A 66 4.86 -8.94 -4.52
CA GLN A 66 5.14 -10.32 -4.91
C GLN A 66 5.33 -10.48 -6.44
N LEU A 67 4.66 -9.66 -7.25
CA LEU A 67 4.91 -9.63 -8.69
C LEU A 67 6.32 -9.09 -9.00
N LEU A 68 6.69 -7.96 -8.42
CA LEU A 68 7.99 -7.35 -8.65
C LEU A 68 9.14 -8.25 -8.14
N GLU A 69 8.97 -8.93 -7.00
CA GLU A 69 9.89 -9.98 -6.53
C GLU A 69 9.93 -11.19 -7.48
N THR A 70 8.82 -11.53 -8.13
CA THR A 70 8.80 -12.60 -9.14
C THR A 70 9.58 -12.23 -10.40
N LEU A 71 9.56 -10.95 -10.80
CA LEU A 71 10.21 -10.44 -12.00
C LEU A 71 11.70 -10.11 -11.80
N PHE A 72 12.06 -9.54 -10.65
CA PHE A 72 13.38 -8.94 -10.41
C PHE A 72 14.08 -9.45 -9.15
N GLY A 73 13.37 -10.20 -8.30
CA GLY A 73 13.90 -10.75 -7.05
C GLY A 73 14.94 -11.85 -7.29
N GLY A 74 15.82 -12.04 -6.30
CA GLY A 74 16.83 -13.08 -6.32
C GLY A 74 16.31 -14.47 -5.94
N GLY A 75 17.10 -15.49 -6.28
CA GLY A 75 16.83 -16.89 -5.91
C GLY A 75 15.99 -17.65 -6.94
N THR A 76 15.62 -18.89 -6.60
CA THR A 76 14.96 -19.81 -7.54
C THR A 76 13.44 -19.78 -7.47
N ARG A 77 12.84 -19.31 -6.36
CA ARG A 77 11.38 -19.32 -6.16
C ARG A 77 10.65 -18.33 -7.07
N GLY A 78 11.14 -17.09 -7.17
CA GLY A 78 10.56 -16.08 -8.08
C GLY A 78 10.62 -16.55 -9.53
N ALA A 79 11.78 -17.04 -9.97
CA ALA A 79 11.96 -17.59 -11.31
C ALA A 79 10.99 -18.73 -11.64
N ARG A 80 10.66 -19.60 -10.66
CA ARG A 80 9.65 -20.65 -10.86
C ARG A 80 8.26 -20.10 -11.09
N ARG A 81 7.90 -18.91 -10.63
CA ARG A 81 6.56 -18.32 -10.86
C ARG A 81 6.44 -17.63 -12.21
N MET A 82 7.55 -17.19 -12.80
CA MET A 82 7.56 -16.41 -14.03
C MET A 82 6.87 -17.13 -15.20
N HIS A 83 6.93 -18.46 -15.29
CA HIS A 83 6.25 -19.20 -16.35
C HIS A 83 4.72 -19.05 -16.32
N GLN A 84 4.12 -18.83 -15.14
CA GLN A 84 2.68 -18.59 -15.00
C GLN A 84 2.26 -17.18 -15.44
N LEU A 85 3.22 -16.27 -15.63
CA LEU A 85 2.94 -14.96 -16.19
C LEU A 85 2.68 -15.03 -17.70
N ALA A 86 3.18 -16.06 -18.39
CA ALA A 86 2.95 -16.29 -19.81
C ALA A 86 1.54 -16.86 -20.07
N ASN A 87 0.97 -16.56 -21.24
CA ASN A 87 -0.39 -16.97 -21.63
C ASN A 87 -1.45 -16.65 -20.57
N SER A 88 -1.29 -15.53 -19.87
CA SER A 88 -2.15 -15.16 -18.74
C SER A 88 -2.73 -13.76 -18.90
N VAL A 89 -3.83 -13.50 -18.19
CA VAL A 89 -4.38 -12.15 -18.04
C VAL A 89 -3.91 -11.58 -16.71
N LEU A 90 -3.17 -10.47 -16.75
CA LEU A 90 -2.73 -9.74 -15.57
C LEU A 90 -3.63 -8.51 -15.37
N VAL A 91 -4.29 -8.42 -14.23
CA VAL A 91 -5.14 -7.28 -13.86
C VAL A 91 -4.46 -6.54 -12.71
N PHE A 92 -4.05 -5.30 -12.96
CA PHE A 92 -3.45 -4.42 -11.98
C PHE A 92 -4.49 -3.49 -11.41
N ASP A 93 -4.87 -3.70 -10.16
CA ASP A 93 -5.73 -2.79 -9.43
C ASP A 93 -4.88 -1.66 -8.83
N GLU A 94 -5.34 -0.42 -8.96
CA GLU A 94 -4.66 0.79 -8.47
C GLU A 94 -3.18 0.86 -8.89
N ILE A 95 -2.91 0.76 -10.20
CA ILE A 95 -1.55 0.75 -10.77
C ILE A 95 -0.68 1.94 -10.36
N GLN A 96 -1.27 3.07 -9.96
CA GLN A 96 -0.54 4.23 -9.43
C GLN A 96 0.27 3.94 -8.15
N THR A 97 0.02 2.81 -7.48
CA THR A 97 0.79 2.35 -6.31
C THR A 97 2.13 1.70 -6.67
N LEU A 98 2.46 1.62 -7.96
CA LEU A 98 3.76 1.14 -8.45
C LEU A 98 4.90 1.99 -7.84
N PRO A 99 5.90 1.37 -7.15
CA PRO A 99 7.05 2.10 -6.64
C PRO A 99 7.77 2.85 -7.75
N VAL A 100 7.99 4.17 -7.57
CA VAL A 100 8.52 5.04 -8.63
C VAL A 100 9.83 4.52 -9.19
N ASN A 101 10.67 3.94 -8.32
CA ASN A 101 12.00 3.47 -8.66
C ASN A 101 11.99 2.28 -9.60
N THR A 102 10.86 1.59 -9.73
CA THR A 102 10.69 0.41 -10.58
C THR A 102 10.06 0.71 -11.93
N VAL A 103 9.63 1.96 -12.20
CA VAL A 103 8.76 2.29 -13.34
C VAL A 103 9.32 1.81 -14.69
N HIS A 104 10.57 2.11 -15.01
CA HIS A 104 11.12 1.70 -16.31
C HIS A 104 11.31 0.19 -16.41
N MET A 105 11.75 -0.46 -15.33
CA MET A 105 11.89 -1.92 -15.28
C MET A 105 10.54 -2.60 -15.47
N PHE A 106 9.50 -2.12 -14.77
CA PHE A 106 8.13 -2.59 -14.89
C PHE A 106 7.62 -2.47 -16.32
N CYS A 107 7.75 -1.29 -16.95
CA CYS A 107 7.30 -1.08 -18.33
C CYS A 107 7.93 -2.09 -19.29
N ASN A 108 9.25 -2.31 -19.18
CA ASN A 108 9.96 -3.27 -20.03
C ASN A 108 9.49 -4.72 -19.79
N ALA A 109 9.28 -5.11 -18.53
CA ALA A 109 8.78 -6.44 -18.21
C ALA A 109 7.36 -6.68 -18.73
N ILE A 110 6.46 -5.70 -18.60
CA ILE A 110 5.09 -5.81 -19.11
C ILE A 110 5.08 -5.88 -20.64
N ASN A 111 5.85 -5.01 -21.32
CA ASN A 111 5.98 -5.08 -22.77
C ASN A 111 6.47 -6.47 -23.21
N PHE A 112 7.45 -7.05 -22.52
CA PHE A 112 7.92 -8.41 -22.80
C PHE A 112 6.80 -9.46 -22.64
N LEU A 113 6.02 -9.40 -21.55
CA LEU A 113 4.92 -10.34 -21.32
C LEU A 113 3.85 -10.26 -22.42
N VAL A 114 3.52 -9.04 -22.87
CA VAL A 114 2.51 -8.82 -23.92
C VAL A 114 3.05 -9.24 -25.29
N GLU A 115 4.25 -8.78 -25.66
CA GLU A 115 4.82 -8.97 -27.00
C GLU A 115 5.39 -10.38 -27.24
N HIS A 116 5.89 -11.02 -26.18
CA HIS A 116 6.66 -12.27 -26.30
C HIS A 116 6.11 -13.44 -25.49
N CYS A 117 5.21 -13.21 -24.53
CA CYS A 117 4.62 -14.27 -23.71
C CYS A 117 3.13 -14.47 -23.92
N SER A 118 2.53 -13.80 -24.93
CA SER A 118 1.11 -13.91 -25.27
C SER A 118 0.17 -13.62 -24.09
N SER A 119 0.58 -12.69 -23.22
CA SER A 119 -0.21 -12.26 -22.06
C SER A 119 -0.99 -11.00 -22.37
N THR A 120 -2.10 -10.80 -21.68
CA THR A 120 -2.92 -9.58 -21.75
C THR A 120 -2.82 -8.84 -20.44
N VAL A 121 -2.63 -7.53 -20.48
CA VAL A 121 -2.54 -6.69 -19.27
C VAL A 121 -3.66 -5.68 -19.25
N VAL A 122 -4.34 -5.58 -18.11
CA VAL A 122 -5.39 -4.61 -17.81
C VAL A 122 -4.92 -3.77 -16.64
N LEU A 123 -4.89 -2.45 -16.82
CA LEU A 123 -4.57 -1.48 -15.77
C LEU A 123 -5.86 -0.83 -15.29
N CYS A 124 -6.23 -1.04 -14.03
CA CYS A 124 -7.43 -0.48 -13.42
C CYS A 124 -7.01 0.62 -12.43
N THR A 125 -7.56 1.83 -12.56
CA THR A 125 -7.23 2.95 -11.67
C THR A 125 -8.19 4.11 -11.90
N ALA A 126 -8.48 4.87 -10.83
CA ALA A 126 -9.17 6.15 -10.93
C ALA A 126 -8.23 7.30 -11.33
N THR A 127 -6.92 7.13 -11.14
CA THR A 127 -5.90 8.18 -11.30
C THR A 127 -4.72 7.59 -12.08
N GLN A 128 -4.90 7.42 -13.39
CA GLN A 128 -3.94 6.68 -14.20
C GLN A 128 -2.57 7.40 -14.30
N PRO A 129 -1.47 6.74 -13.89
CA PRO A 129 -0.13 7.28 -14.07
C PRO A 129 0.27 7.27 -15.54
N LEU A 130 1.09 8.24 -15.94
CA LEU A 130 1.54 8.42 -17.33
C LEU A 130 2.68 7.48 -17.74
N LEU A 131 2.51 6.18 -17.52
CA LEU A 131 3.52 5.15 -17.83
C LEU A 131 3.84 5.03 -19.32
N ASN A 132 2.98 5.57 -20.20
CA ASN A 132 3.19 5.66 -21.65
C ASN A 132 3.93 6.94 -22.10
N SER A 133 4.20 7.87 -21.19
CA SER A 133 4.82 9.17 -21.49
C SER A 133 6.12 9.41 -20.70
N VAL A 134 6.61 8.38 -20.02
CA VAL A 134 7.95 8.41 -19.38
C VAL A 134 9.05 8.32 -20.45
N ASP A 135 10.31 8.50 -20.04
CA ASP A 135 11.47 8.44 -20.94
C ASP A 135 11.51 7.14 -21.77
N SER A 136 11.22 7.28 -23.07
CA SER A 136 11.11 6.17 -24.02
C SER A 136 12.43 5.45 -24.25
N SER A 137 13.57 6.11 -24.00
CA SER A 137 14.90 5.49 -24.14
C SER A 137 15.20 4.49 -23.03
N LYS A 138 14.54 4.63 -21.87
CA LYS A 138 14.72 3.78 -20.68
C LYS A 138 13.68 2.66 -20.58
N GLY A 139 12.51 2.85 -21.19
CA GLY A 139 11.41 1.90 -21.19
C GLY A 139 10.10 2.58 -20.84
N VAL A 140 9.12 2.45 -21.72
CA VAL A 140 7.80 3.07 -21.64
C VAL A 140 6.74 2.01 -21.94
N LEU A 141 5.58 2.09 -21.30
CA LEU A 141 4.52 1.12 -21.55
C LEU A 141 3.87 1.40 -22.91
N LYS A 142 3.75 0.37 -23.76
CA LYS A 142 3.23 0.50 -25.12
C LYS A 142 1.74 0.18 -25.16
N PHE A 143 0.90 1.20 -25.15
CA PHE A 143 -0.54 1.07 -25.41
C PHE A 143 -1.05 2.32 -26.14
N THR A 144 -2.11 2.15 -26.93
CA THR A 144 -2.73 3.21 -27.74
C THR A 144 -3.97 3.78 -27.07
N GLN A 145 -4.53 4.87 -27.59
CA GLN A 145 -5.83 5.38 -27.12
C GLN A 145 -6.95 4.35 -27.29
N ASP A 146 -6.89 3.51 -28.34
CA ASP A 146 -7.85 2.40 -28.55
C ASP A 146 -7.73 1.30 -27.47
N SER A 147 -6.70 1.35 -26.62
CA SER A 147 -6.54 0.45 -25.49
C SER A 147 -7.36 0.89 -24.26
N GLU A 148 -7.90 2.11 -24.26
CA GLU A 148 -8.81 2.57 -23.22
C GLU A 148 -10.14 1.81 -23.34
N ILE A 149 -10.52 1.11 -22.27
CA ILE A 149 -11.73 0.29 -22.23
C ILE A 149 -12.95 1.18 -21.95
N MET A 150 -12.76 2.27 -21.19
CA MET A 150 -13.84 3.16 -20.78
C MET A 150 -14.12 4.23 -21.84
N PRO A 151 -15.35 4.34 -22.38
CA PRO A 151 -15.72 5.46 -23.24
C PRO A 151 -15.83 6.75 -22.43
N ASP A 152 -15.36 7.86 -23.00
CA ASP A 152 -15.55 9.24 -22.53
C ASP A 152 -15.30 9.45 -21.02
N VAL A 153 -14.02 9.34 -20.63
CA VAL A 153 -13.57 9.47 -19.23
C VAL A 153 -13.93 10.83 -18.62
N GLU A 154 -13.95 11.91 -19.42
CA GLU A 154 -14.30 13.26 -18.95
C GLU A 154 -15.80 13.32 -18.59
N GLN A 155 -16.69 12.87 -19.49
CA GLN A 155 -18.12 12.85 -19.19
C GLN A 155 -18.46 11.95 -18.00
N LEU A 156 -17.82 10.78 -17.91
CA LEU A 156 -18.03 9.88 -16.77
C LEU A 156 -17.59 10.54 -15.44
N PHE A 157 -16.53 11.34 -15.47
CA PHE A 157 -16.08 12.08 -14.31
C PHE A 157 -17.13 13.11 -13.87
N ASP A 158 -17.67 13.88 -14.82
CA ASP A 158 -18.72 14.88 -14.55
C ASP A 158 -20.01 14.23 -14.01
N ASP A 159 -20.46 13.12 -14.61
CA ASP A 159 -21.64 12.38 -14.16
C ASP A 159 -21.47 11.79 -12.75
N LEU A 160 -20.22 11.48 -12.37
CA LEU A 160 -19.86 10.94 -11.08
C LEU A 160 -19.42 12.02 -10.08
N GLU A 161 -19.39 13.29 -10.48
CA GLU A 161 -19.05 14.41 -9.60
C GLU A 161 -20.05 14.44 -8.43
N ARG A 162 -19.50 14.23 -7.23
CA ARG A 162 -20.28 14.07 -6.00
C ARG A 162 -19.67 14.81 -4.81
N VAL A 163 -18.53 15.46 -5.05
CA VAL A 163 -17.69 16.09 -4.04
C VAL A 163 -17.14 17.40 -4.55
N LYS A 164 -17.09 18.40 -3.67
CA LYS A 164 -16.38 19.65 -3.93
C LYS A 164 -15.10 19.67 -3.10
N VAL A 165 -13.98 19.87 -3.79
CA VAL A 165 -12.66 19.99 -3.16
C VAL A 165 -12.36 21.46 -2.86
N PHE A 166 -12.08 21.75 -1.59
CA PHE A 166 -11.74 23.07 -1.09
C PHE A 166 -10.25 23.11 -0.72
N ASN A 167 -9.47 23.91 -1.44
CA ASN A 167 -8.11 24.25 -1.05
C ASN A 167 -8.17 25.24 0.13
N GLN A 168 -7.98 24.72 1.34
CA GLN A 168 -7.98 25.48 2.59
C GLN A 168 -6.56 25.77 3.08
N ARG A 169 -5.53 25.61 2.22
CA ARG A 169 -4.14 25.88 2.60
C ARG A 169 -3.96 27.34 3.02
N LYS A 170 -3.14 27.57 4.05
CA LYS A 170 -2.80 28.91 4.54
C LYS A 170 -1.31 29.07 4.87
N PRO A 171 -0.76 30.29 4.79
CA PRO A 171 0.60 30.56 5.24
C PRO A 171 0.78 30.16 6.71
N GLY A 172 1.89 29.50 7.03
CA GLY A 172 2.16 28.96 8.38
C GLY A 172 1.43 27.65 8.72
N GLY A 173 0.53 27.18 7.84
CA GLY A 173 -0.18 25.92 8.01
C GLY A 173 -1.23 25.91 9.12
N TRP A 174 -1.97 24.82 9.18
CA TRP A 174 -2.99 24.55 10.20
C TRP A 174 -2.37 23.87 11.41
N LYS A 175 -2.63 24.43 12.58
CA LYS A 175 -2.32 23.79 13.85
C LYS A 175 -3.31 22.64 14.10
N THR A 176 -2.91 21.67 14.91
CA THR A 176 -3.73 20.48 15.19
C THR A 176 -5.08 20.87 15.82
N GLU A 177 -5.10 21.91 16.65
CA GLU A 177 -6.31 22.44 17.29
C GLU A 177 -7.28 23.01 16.25
N GLU A 178 -6.78 23.74 15.25
CA GLU A 178 -7.61 24.33 14.19
C GLU A 178 -8.20 23.24 13.27
N VAL A 179 -7.43 22.17 13.03
CA VAL A 179 -7.94 20.99 12.30
C VAL A 179 -9.02 20.28 13.12
N ALA A 180 -8.84 20.17 14.44
CA ALA A 180 -9.85 19.57 15.31
C ALA A 180 -11.17 20.37 15.30
N GLU A 181 -11.08 21.70 15.37
CA GLU A 181 -12.24 22.59 15.26
C GLU A 181 -12.97 22.44 13.92
N LEU A 182 -12.21 22.37 12.82
CA LEU A 182 -12.77 22.12 11.49
C LEU A 182 -13.48 20.75 11.43
N ALA A 183 -12.87 19.70 11.98
CA ALA A 183 -13.45 18.37 11.99
C ALA A 183 -14.75 18.30 12.78
N LEU A 184 -14.81 18.95 13.94
CA LEU A 184 -16.04 19.02 14.75
C LEU A 184 -17.15 19.78 14.02
N ARG A 185 -16.84 20.92 13.41
CA ARG A 185 -17.81 21.69 12.60
C ARG A 185 -18.37 20.87 11.44
N GLU A 186 -17.50 20.13 10.75
CA GLU A 186 -17.94 19.28 9.64
C GLU A 186 -18.80 18.09 10.11
N VAL A 187 -18.60 17.58 11.33
CA VAL A 187 -19.53 16.59 11.91
C VAL A 187 -20.88 17.24 12.21
N ASP A 188 -20.92 18.45 12.76
CA ASP A 188 -22.18 19.15 13.04
C ASP A 188 -22.97 19.44 11.76
N GLU A 189 -22.29 19.82 10.68
CA GLU A 189 -22.93 20.17 9.41
C GLU A 189 -23.26 18.95 8.52
N SER A 190 -22.37 17.96 8.45
CA SER A 190 -22.50 16.81 7.55
C SER A 190 -22.87 15.50 8.24
N GLY A 191 -22.92 15.49 9.57
CA GLY A 191 -23.19 14.32 10.41
C GLY A 191 -21.99 13.38 10.58
N SER A 192 -20.95 13.48 9.75
CA SER A 192 -19.77 12.62 9.88
C SER A 192 -18.56 13.23 9.18
N CYS A 193 -17.38 13.05 9.77
CA CYS A 193 -16.12 13.58 9.24
C CYS A 193 -15.00 12.53 9.31
N LEU A 194 -14.24 12.43 8.22
CA LEU A 194 -13.02 11.62 8.16
C LEU A 194 -11.80 12.54 8.00
N ALA A 195 -10.90 12.52 8.98
CA ALA A 195 -9.64 13.24 8.93
C ALA A 195 -8.49 12.28 8.56
N ILE A 196 -7.86 12.51 7.42
CA ILE A 196 -6.72 11.75 6.92
C ILE A 196 -5.46 12.61 6.99
N VAL A 197 -4.48 12.13 7.75
CA VAL A 197 -3.21 12.83 7.99
C VAL A 197 -2.03 11.99 7.48
N ASN A 198 -0.90 12.61 7.16
CA ASN A 198 0.22 11.87 6.54
C ASN A 198 0.99 11.00 7.54
N THR A 199 1.08 11.40 8.81
CA THR A 199 1.93 10.74 9.81
C THR A 199 1.12 10.18 10.99
N LYS A 200 1.61 9.08 11.56
CA LYS A 200 1.03 8.48 12.77
C LYS A 200 1.10 9.43 13.97
N LYS A 201 2.13 10.30 14.04
CA LYS A 201 2.28 11.30 15.10
C LYS A 201 1.14 12.32 15.03
N SER A 202 0.86 12.86 13.84
CA SER A 202 -0.25 13.78 13.62
C SER A 202 -1.60 13.11 13.91
N ALA A 203 -1.77 11.85 13.54
CA ALA A 203 -3.00 11.09 13.80
C ALA A 203 -3.26 10.94 15.31
N LYS A 204 -2.23 10.56 16.07
CA LYS A 204 -2.30 10.45 17.53
C LYS A 204 -2.60 11.79 18.20
N ALA A 205 -1.95 12.87 17.76
CA ALA A 205 -2.20 14.21 18.30
C ALA A 205 -3.65 14.67 18.06
N LEU A 206 -4.12 14.58 16.81
CA LEU A 206 -5.47 14.98 16.43
C LEU A 206 -6.55 14.14 17.13
N PHE A 207 -6.38 12.82 17.15
CA PHE A 207 -7.30 11.92 17.85
C PHE A 207 -7.38 12.22 19.35
N SER A 208 -6.24 12.50 19.99
CA SER A 208 -6.20 12.79 21.43
C SER A 208 -6.95 14.07 21.78
N LEU A 209 -6.85 15.11 20.93
CA LEU A 209 -7.62 16.35 21.09
C LEU A 209 -9.12 16.12 20.89
N LEU A 210 -9.49 15.41 19.81
CA LEU A 210 -10.89 15.17 19.47
C LEU A 210 -11.60 14.27 20.49
N ARG A 211 -10.90 13.31 21.09
CA ARG A 211 -11.46 12.45 22.14
C ARG A 211 -11.82 13.21 23.42
N GLN A 212 -11.18 14.36 23.68
CA GLN A 212 -11.53 15.21 24.82
C GLN A 212 -12.84 15.98 24.60
N ALA A 213 -13.30 16.12 23.35
CA ALA A 213 -14.59 16.72 23.05
C ALA A 213 -15.72 15.75 23.48
N HIS A 214 -16.45 16.13 24.52
CA HIS A 214 -17.55 15.33 25.06
C HIS A 214 -18.72 15.23 24.07
N GLY A 215 -19.34 14.05 23.97
CA GLY A 215 -20.62 13.87 23.25
C GLY A 215 -20.55 13.22 21.87
N MET A 216 -19.37 12.79 21.40
CA MET A 216 -19.21 12.19 20.07
C MET A 216 -18.35 10.92 20.11
N ARG A 217 -18.65 9.94 19.25
CA ARG A 217 -17.80 8.77 19.03
C ARG A 217 -16.66 9.15 18.08
N VAL A 218 -15.44 9.10 18.59
CA VAL A 218 -14.22 9.36 17.83
C VAL A 218 -13.46 8.05 17.66
N PHE A 219 -13.13 7.70 16.42
CA PHE A 219 -12.38 6.52 16.05
C PHE A 219 -10.99 6.86 15.51
N HIS A 220 -10.06 5.93 15.66
CA HIS A 220 -8.76 5.99 15.03
C HIS A 220 -8.49 4.68 14.27
N LEU A 221 -7.88 4.80 13.09
CA LEU A 221 -7.48 3.67 12.27
C LEU A 221 -5.99 3.77 11.91
N SER A 222 -5.25 2.71 12.17
CA SER A 222 -3.80 2.65 11.96
C SER A 222 -3.33 1.29 11.47
N THR A 223 -2.23 1.28 10.72
CA THR A 223 -1.53 0.07 10.30
C THR A 223 -0.88 -0.69 11.45
N ASN A 224 -0.77 -0.10 12.64
CA ASN A 224 -0.33 -0.79 13.86
C ASN A 224 -1.42 -1.69 14.48
N MET A 225 -2.66 -1.60 13.98
CA MET A 225 -3.74 -2.49 14.39
C MET A 225 -3.75 -3.74 13.51
N CYS A 226 -3.94 -4.91 14.12
CA CYS A 226 -4.10 -6.14 13.35
C CYS A 226 -5.36 -6.10 12.47
N PRO A 227 -5.43 -6.88 11.37
CA PRO A 227 -6.60 -6.95 10.50
C PRO A 227 -7.95 -7.16 11.23
N VAL A 228 -8.04 -8.06 12.22
CA VAL A 228 -9.28 -8.28 12.99
C VAL A 228 -9.71 -7.00 13.71
N HIS A 229 -8.76 -6.32 14.37
CA HIS A 229 -9.03 -5.07 15.08
C HIS A 229 -9.57 -3.99 14.14
N ARG A 230 -8.93 -3.78 12.98
CA ARG A 230 -9.39 -2.81 11.98
C ARG A 230 -10.78 -3.16 11.44
N LYS A 231 -11.05 -4.44 11.16
CA LYS A 231 -12.36 -4.91 10.69
C LYS A 231 -13.47 -4.60 11.71
N LYS A 232 -13.21 -4.78 13.02
CA LYS A 232 -14.15 -4.45 14.09
C LYS A 232 -14.48 -2.95 14.12
N ILE A 233 -13.47 -2.08 14.13
CA ILE A 233 -13.66 -0.62 14.14
C ILE A 233 -14.41 -0.17 12.88
N LEU A 234 -14.04 -0.69 11.71
CA LEU A 234 -14.71 -0.35 10.45
C LEU A 234 -16.18 -0.79 10.41
N ALA A 235 -16.50 -1.96 10.98
CA ALA A 235 -17.89 -2.41 11.09
C ALA A 235 -18.72 -1.48 11.98
N GLU A 236 -18.15 -1.02 13.09
CA GLU A 236 -18.80 -0.07 13.99
C GLU A 236 -19.02 1.30 13.32
N ILE A 237 -18.00 1.83 12.63
CA ILE A 237 -18.12 3.05 11.85
C ILE A 237 -19.24 2.92 10.82
N ARG A 238 -19.30 1.81 10.06
CA ARG A 238 -20.36 1.58 9.07
C ARG A 238 -21.75 1.60 9.70
N CYS A 239 -21.94 0.90 10.82
CA CYS A 239 -23.23 0.87 11.53
C CYS A 239 -23.68 2.30 11.91
N LEU A 240 -22.78 3.09 12.50
CA LEU A 240 -23.10 4.46 12.91
C LEU A 240 -23.36 5.39 11.71
N LEU A 241 -22.64 5.22 10.61
CA LEU A 241 -22.88 5.96 9.36
C LEU A 241 -24.23 5.61 8.70
N GLU A 242 -24.68 4.36 8.83
CA GLU A 242 -26.01 3.92 8.36
C GLU A 242 -27.13 4.46 9.25
N GLU A 243 -26.92 4.50 10.57
CA GLU A 243 -27.84 5.07 11.55
C GLU A 243 -27.90 6.61 11.52
N LYS A 244 -27.02 7.26 10.73
CA LYS A 244 -26.84 8.72 10.68
C LYS A 244 -26.44 9.32 12.03
N SER A 245 -25.74 8.54 12.85
CA SER A 245 -25.18 8.98 14.12
C SER A 245 -23.91 9.84 13.87
N PRO A 246 -23.64 10.86 14.70
CA PRO A 246 -22.41 11.64 14.63
C PRO A 246 -21.15 10.77 14.77
N VAL A 247 -20.31 10.75 13.73
CA VAL A 247 -19.07 9.94 13.71
C VAL A 247 -17.90 10.75 13.22
N LEU A 248 -16.80 10.67 13.96
CA LEU A 248 -15.51 11.18 13.52
C LEU A 248 -14.49 10.04 13.46
N CYS A 249 -13.74 9.96 12.37
CA CYS A 249 -12.63 9.02 12.24
C CYS A 249 -11.34 9.75 11.88
N VAL A 250 -10.24 9.43 12.58
CA VAL A 250 -8.88 9.88 12.26
C VAL A 250 -8.08 8.70 11.71
N SER A 251 -7.43 8.85 10.56
CA SER A 251 -6.63 7.79 9.93
C SER A 251 -5.39 8.36 9.25
N THR A 252 -4.43 7.51 8.95
CA THR A 252 -3.44 7.77 7.89
C THR A 252 -3.98 7.30 6.53
N GLN A 253 -3.11 7.03 5.54
CA GLN A 253 -3.49 6.58 4.19
C GLN A 253 -4.25 5.24 4.14
N LEU A 254 -4.36 4.52 5.27
CA LEU A 254 -4.98 3.21 5.34
C LEU A 254 -6.40 3.16 4.74
N ILE A 255 -7.18 4.24 4.90
CA ILE A 255 -8.58 4.30 4.49
C ILE A 255 -8.78 4.76 3.03
N GLU A 256 -7.69 5.21 2.38
CA GLU A 256 -7.73 5.74 1.01
C GLU A 256 -8.06 4.62 -0.01
N ALA A 257 -7.58 3.39 0.23
CA ALA A 257 -7.77 2.26 -0.68
C ALA A 257 -8.47 1.06 -0.02
N GLY A 258 -9.45 0.50 -0.74
CA GLY A 258 -10.14 -0.76 -0.43
C GLY A 258 -10.82 -0.87 0.94
N VAL A 259 -11.24 0.27 1.49
CA VAL A 259 -12.17 0.32 2.62
C VAL A 259 -13.52 0.85 2.14
N ASP A 260 -14.59 0.13 2.45
CA ASP A 260 -15.96 0.55 2.13
C ASP A 260 -16.55 1.38 3.28
N VAL A 261 -16.40 2.70 3.17
CA VAL A 261 -16.95 3.72 4.08
C VAL A 261 -17.37 4.95 3.28
N ASP A 262 -18.38 5.66 3.78
CA ASP A 262 -18.99 6.82 3.12
C ASP A 262 -19.26 7.94 4.15
N PHE A 263 -18.33 8.88 4.26
CA PHE A 263 -18.42 10.02 5.18
C PHE A 263 -19.08 11.23 4.51
N GLY A 264 -19.66 12.11 5.32
CA GLY A 264 -20.27 13.36 4.84
C GLY A 264 -19.25 14.42 4.45
N ALA A 265 -18.14 14.49 5.20
CA ALA A 265 -17.02 15.37 4.92
C ALA A 265 -15.69 14.63 5.10
N VAL A 266 -14.67 15.05 4.36
CA VAL A 266 -13.30 14.56 4.46
C VAL A 266 -12.35 15.74 4.64
N ILE A 267 -11.44 15.65 5.61
CA ILE A 267 -10.31 16.56 5.76
C ILE A 267 -9.06 15.77 5.42
N ARG A 268 -8.30 16.22 4.43
CA ARG A 268 -7.07 15.58 3.97
C ARG A 268 -5.91 16.53 4.13
N TYR A 269 -4.87 16.10 4.83
CA TYR A 269 -3.60 16.83 4.82
C TYR A 269 -3.05 16.88 3.40
N THR A 270 -2.39 17.97 3.00
CA THR A 270 -1.81 18.04 1.66
C THR A 270 -0.86 16.86 1.43
N ALA A 271 -1.05 16.17 0.31
CA ALA A 271 -0.31 15.00 -0.14
C ALA A 271 -0.31 15.00 -1.68
N GLY A 272 -0.03 13.85 -2.32
CA GLY A 272 -0.25 13.69 -3.75
C GLY A 272 -1.71 13.91 -4.17
N LEU A 273 -1.92 14.42 -5.38
CA LEU A 273 -3.27 14.69 -5.88
C LEU A 273 -4.07 13.40 -6.06
N ASP A 274 -3.39 12.31 -6.42
CA ASP A 274 -3.93 10.95 -6.45
C ASP A 274 -4.48 10.51 -5.08
N SER A 275 -3.72 10.77 -4.01
CA SER A 275 -4.15 10.50 -2.63
C SER A 275 -5.37 11.35 -2.24
N ILE A 276 -5.42 12.61 -2.67
CA ILE A 276 -6.58 13.49 -2.45
C ILE A 276 -7.80 12.97 -3.21
N ALA A 277 -7.66 12.53 -4.45
CA ALA A 277 -8.75 11.95 -5.24
C ALA A 277 -9.26 10.63 -4.62
N GLN A 278 -8.37 9.77 -4.12
CA GLN A 278 -8.75 8.55 -3.40
C GLN A 278 -9.50 8.85 -2.10
N ALA A 279 -9.04 9.84 -1.33
CA ALA A 279 -9.73 10.33 -0.13
C ALA A 279 -11.10 10.91 -0.47
N ALA A 280 -11.21 11.68 -1.56
CA ALA A 280 -12.47 12.20 -2.06
C ALA A 280 -13.45 11.08 -2.45
N GLY A 281 -12.93 9.94 -2.91
CA GLY A 281 -13.71 8.72 -3.17
C GLY A 281 -14.42 8.13 -1.94
N ARG A 282 -14.01 8.51 -0.72
CA ARG A 282 -14.62 8.13 0.58
C ARG A 282 -15.61 9.16 1.12
N CYS A 283 -15.81 10.26 0.40
CA CYS A 283 -16.78 11.31 0.71
C CYS A 283 -17.99 11.19 -0.21
N ASN A 284 -19.19 11.15 0.37
CA ASN A 284 -20.47 11.06 -0.35
C ASN A 284 -20.50 9.98 -1.46
N ARG A 285 -19.88 8.83 -1.20
CA ARG A 285 -19.69 7.72 -2.15
C ARG A 285 -21.02 7.20 -2.70
N ASN A 286 -22.05 7.12 -1.86
CA ASN A 286 -23.38 6.61 -2.24
C ASN A 286 -24.35 7.73 -2.69
N LYS A 287 -23.86 8.96 -2.96
CA LYS A 287 -24.68 10.14 -3.30
C LYS A 287 -25.87 10.36 -2.34
N ARG A 288 -25.66 10.09 -1.04
CA ARG A 288 -26.69 10.30 0.01
C ARG A 288 -26.96 11.79 0.27
N ARG A 289 -26.05 12.66 -0.17
CA ARG A 289 -26.11 14.13 -0.05
C ARG A 289 -25.94 14.76 -1.42
N GLU A 290 -26.41 16.00 -1.56
CA GLU A 290 -26.33 16.77 -2.79
C GLU A 290 -24.88 17.03 -3.22
N VAL A 291 -24.00 17.42 -2.28
CA VAL A 291 -22.55 17.56 -2.51
C VAL A 291 -21.76 17.20 -1.24
N GLY A 292 -20.80 16.28 -1.34
CA GLY A 292 -19.82 15.98 -0.28
C GLY A 292 -18.70 17.02 -0.23
N ARG A 293 -18.10 17.25 0.95
CA ARG A 293 -17.03 18.25 1.11
C ARG A 293 -15.69 17.61 1.38
N VAL A 294 -14.67 18.04 0.64
CA VAL A 294 -13.28 17.59 0.83
C VAL A 294 -12.42 18.82 1.09
N HIS A 295 -11.82 18.90 2.28
CA HIS A 295 -10.96 20.01 2.69
C HIS A 295 -9.51 19.58 2.59
N VAL A 296 -8.73 20.29 1.77
CA VAL A 296 -7.28 20.08 1.67
C VAL A 296 -6.57 21.11 2.54
N VAL A 297 -5.88 20.66 3.58
CA VAL A 297 -5.21 21.51 4.58
C VAL A 297 -3.71 21.20 4.65
N ASN A 298 -2.86 22.23 4.71
CA ASN A 298 -1.42 22.04 4.95
C ASN A 298 -1.16 22.08 6.47
N PRO A 299 -0.53 21.07 7.08
CA PRO A 299 -0.17 21.12 8.50
C PRO A 299 0.92 22.15 8.78
N ALA A 300 0.86 22.80 9.95
CA ALA A 300 1.88 23.71 10.43
C ALA A 300 3.18 22.97 10.80
N ASP A 301 3.04 21.84 11.51
CA ASP A 301 4.15 21.01 11.98
C ASP A 301 4.04 19.60 11.39
N GLU A 302 4.92 19.28 10.44
CA GLU A 302 4.98 17.97 9.81
C GLU A 302 6.40 17.62 9.38
N ASP A 303 6.83 16.41 9.72
CA ASP A 303 8.09 15.82 9.29
C ASP A 303 7.79 14.69 8.30
N LEU A 304 8.24 14.86 7.05
CA LEU A 304 8.10 13.92 5.95
C LEU A 304 9.47 13.39 5.46
N ASP A 305 10.52 13.50 6.27
CA ASP A 305 11.88 13.11 5.86
C ASP A 305 11.97 11.62 5.51
N MET A 306 11.18 10.79 6.19
CA MET A 306 11.09 9.36 5.94
C MET A 306 9.99 8.96 4.95
N LEU A 307 9.23 9.93 4.40
CA LEU A 307 8.08 9.72 3.53
C LEU A 307 8.25 10.49 2.22
N MET A 308 9.31 10.16 1.47
CA MET A 308 9.72 10.89 0.25
C MET A 308 8.58 10.98 -0.79
N ASP A 309 7.86 9.87 -1.03
CA ASP A 309 6.74 9.84 -1.99
C ASP A 309 5.66 10.87 -1.66
N ILE A 310 5.31 10.98 -0.37
CA ILE A 310 4.31 11.94 0.11
C ILE A 310 4.86 13.37 0.04
N ARG A 311 6.14 13.57 0.37
CA ARG A 311 6.78 14.88 0.32
C ARG A 311 6.79 15.44 -1.09
N VAL A 312 7.30 14.68 -2.07
CA VAL A 312 7.31 15.10 -3.47
C VAL A 312 5.89 15.24 -4.00
N GLY A 313 4.99 14.31 -3.66
CA GLY A 313 3.59 14.39 -4.05
C GLY A 313 2.90 15.66 -3.52
N LYS A 314 3.20 16.03 -2.26
CA LYS A 314 2.74 17.27 -1.63
C LYS A 314 3.28 18.50 -2.36
N GLU A 315 4.59 18.59 -2.59
CA GLU A 315 5.21 19.72 -3.29
C GLU A 315 4.61 19.94 -4.69
N VAL A 316 4.43 18.87 -5.45
CA VAL A 316 3.82 18.92 -6.79
C VAL A 316 2.36 19.37 -6.73
N THR A 317 1.59 18.86 -5.77
CA THR A 317 0.19 19.26 -5.56
C THR A 317 0.09 20.72 -5.12
N GLU A 318 0.97 21.16 -4.22
CA GLU A 318 1.01 22.53 -3.75
C GLU A 318 1.27 23.50 -4.89
N ARG A 319 2.25 23.19 -5.74
CA ARG A 319 2.54 23.91 -6.98
C ARG A 319 1.33 23.97 -7.90
N LEU A 320 0.69 22.82 -8.18
CA LEU A 320 -0.47 22.77 -9.08
C LEU A 320 -1.63 23.63 -8.57
N LEU A 321 -1.87 23.60 -7.26
CA LEU A 321 -2.89 24.41 -6.61
C LEU A 321 -2.57 25.92 -6.64
N ASP A 322 -1.28 26.29 -6.63
CA ASP A 322 -0.85 27.69 -6.77
C ASP A 322 -0.93 28.16 -8.25
N ASP A 323 -0.61 27.28 -9.20
CA ASP A 323 -0.81 27.51 -10.64
C ASP A 323 -2.31 27.76 -10.95
N LEU A 324 -3.21 26.97 -10.36
CA LEU A 324 -4.66 27.18 -10.41
C LEU A 324 -5.09 28.53 -9.81
N LYS A 325 -4.57 28.87 -8.62
CA LYS A 325 -4.94 30.11 -7.93
C LYS A 325 -4.48 31.36 -8.67
N SER A 326 -3.33 31.28 -9.34
CA SER A 326 -2.77 32.37 -10.16
C SER A 326 -3.43 32.48 -11.55
N GLY A 327 -4.24 31.50 -11.95
CA GLY A 327 -4.83 31.41 -13.28
C GLY A 327 -3.84 30.98 -14.37
N ALA A 328 -2.66 30.47 -14.00
CA ALA A 328 -1.67 29.93 -14.94
C ALA A 328 -2.15 28.62 -15.58
N GLU A 329 -2.96 27.87 -14.85
CA GLU A 329 -3.69 26.69 -15.34
C GLU A 329 -5.18 26.89 -15.07
N ASN A 330 -6.03 26.40 -15.98
CA ASN A 330 -7.46 26.28 -15.74
C ASN A 330 -7.85 24.84 -16.06
N PHE A 331 -8.27 24.09 -15.03
CA PHE A 331 -8.83 22.76 -15.21
C PHE A 331 -10.34 22.90 -15.08
N ASP A 332 -11.01 22.97 -16.23
CA ASP A 332 -12.45 22.86 -16.30
C ASP A 332 -12.84 21.51 -15.63
N GLY A 333 -13.77 21.52 -14.68
CA GLY A 333 -14.14 20.33 -13.87
C GLY A 333 -13.46 20.19 -12.50
N GLY A 334 -12.60 21.13 -12.10
CA GLY A 334 -12.12 21.26 -10.71
C GLY A 334 -10.79 20.56 -10.38
N MET A 335 -10.41 20.58 -9.09
CA MET A 335 -9.03 20.26 -8.64
C MET A 335 -8.59 18.82 -8.87
N ILE A 336 -9.53 17.88 -8.97
CA ILE A 336 -9.27 16.44 -9.13
C ILE A 336 -9.76 15.92 -10.49
N ALA A 337 -10.04 16.83 -11.43
CA ALA A 337 -10.44 16.48 -12.79
C ALA A 337 -9.33 15.70 -13.53
N PRO A 338 -9.66 14.92 -14.58
CA PRO A 338 -8.69 14.14 -15.34
C PRO A 338 -7.50 14.98 -15.85
N GLN A 339 -7.74 16.22 -16.27
CA GLN A 339 -6.70 17.15 -16.74
C GLN A 339 -5.73 17.56 -15.63
N ALA A 340 -6.24 17.87 -14.44
CA ALA A 340 -5.44 18.17 -13.26
C ALA A 340 -4.59 16.96 -12.85
N MET A 341 -5.18 15.75 -12.88
CA MET A 341 -4.49 14.51 -12.56
C MET A 341 -3.37 14.18 -13.55
N LYS A 342 -3.62 14.38 -14.85
CA LYS A 342 -2.59 14.25 -15.89
C LYS A 342 -1.42 15.20 -15.62
N ARG A 343 -1.71 16.49 -15.38
CA ARG A 343 -0.66 17.48 -15.11
C ARG A 343 0.13 17.17 -13.84
N TYR A 344 -0.56 16.68 -12.80
CA TYR A 344 0.07 16.20 -11.58
C TYR A 344 1.11 15.10 -11.87
N PHE A 345 0.75 14.05 -12.62
CA PHE A 345 1.68 12.97 -12.94
C PHE A 345 2.84 13.41 -13.85
N GLU A 346 2.62 14.38 -14.75
CA GLU A 346 3.70 14.98 -15.56
C GLU A 346 4.77 15.62 -14.65
N TYR A 347 4.36 16.47 -13.71
CA TYR A 347 5.27 17.10 -12.76
C TYR A 347 5.90 16.10 -11.80
N TYR A 348 5.11 15.13 -11.31
CA TYR A 348 5.58 14.12 -10.37
C TYR A 348 6.66 13.23 -10.98
N PHE A 349 6.44 12.68 -12.18
CA PHE A 349 7.45 11.88 -12.87
C PHE A 349 8.63 12.70 -13.35
N PHE A 350 8.43 13.96 -13.76
CA PHE A 350 9.55 14.83 -14.10
C PHE A 350 10.47 15.08 -12.89
N ALA A 351 9.89 15.34 -11.71
CA ALA A 351 10.64 15.57 -10.47
C ALA A 351 11.44 14.33 -10.02
N ARG A 352 10.96 13.12 -10.35
CA ARG A 352 11.52 11.84 -9.89
C ARG A 352 12.16 11.00 -10.98
N LYS A 353 12.38 11.56 -12.17
CA LYS A 353 12.89 10.85 -13.36
C LYS A 353 14.21 10.10 -13.13
N ASP A 354 15.05 10.61 -12.25
CA ASP A 354 16.37 10.04 -11.96
C ASP A 354 16.26 8.84 -11.00
N GLU A 355 15.15 8.73 -10.26
CA GLU A 355 14.84 7.57 -9.40
C GLU A 355 14.25 6.41 -10.20
N MET A 356 13.60 6.66 -11.34
CA MET A 356 12.76 5.69 -12.05
C MET A 356 13.50 4.52 -12.71
N GLY A 357 14.83 4.57 -12.75
CA GLY A 357 15.69 3.48 -13.21
C GLY A 357 16.16 2.52 -12.11
N TYR A 358 15.73 2.74 -10.87
CA TYR A 358 16.19 2.08 -9.65
C TYR A 358 17.67 2.34 -9.38
N PRO A 359 18.03 3.54 -8.88
CA PRO A 359 19.39 3.85 -8.45
C PRO A 359 19.89 2.86 -7.40
N VAL A 360 21.14 2.44 -7.55
CA VAL A 360 21.84 1.59 -6.59
C VAL A 360 23.11 2.30 -6.16
N SER A 361 23.30 2.41 -4.84
CA SER A 361 24.43 3.13 -4.29
C SER A 361 25.76 2.40 -4.53
N LYS A 362 26.84 3.18 -4.53
CA LYS A 362 28.22 2.68 -4.54
C LYS A 362 28.57 1.68 -3.44
N GLU A 363 27.83 1.66 -2.34
CA GLU A 363 28.08 0.69 -1.26
C GLU A 363 27.80 -0.75 -1.71
N ILE A 364 26.86 -0.93 -2.65
CA ILE A 364 26.47 -2.24 -3.16
C ILE A 364 27.26 -2.61 -4.42
N THR A 365 27.43 -1.67 -5.36
CA THR A 365 28.03 -1.97 -6.67
C THR A 365 29.47 -1.47 -6.85
N GLY A 366 30.01 -0.72 -5.87
CA GLY A 366 31.30 -0.03 -5.97
C GLY A 366 31.25 1.32 -6.70
N ARG A 367 30.12 1.67 -7.33
CA ARG A 367 29.88 2.95 -8.02
C ARG A 367 28.38 3.33 -8.00
N ASP A 368 28.04 4.53 -8.41
CA ASP A 368 26.63 4.86 -8.61
C ASP A 368 26.16 4.25 -9.93
N ASP A 369 25.15 3.40 -9.87
CA ASP A 369 24.59 2.69 -11.02
C ASP A 369 23.07 2.55 -10.85
N SER A 370 22.41 1.79 -11.72
CA SER A 370 20.98 1.50 -11.62
C SER A 370 20.69 0.05 -12.01
N LEU A 371 19.63 -0.54 -11.46
CA LEU A 371 19.22 -1.88 -11.88
C LEU A 371 18.85 -1.92 -13.35
N LEU A 372 18.23 -0.86 -13.88
CA LEU A 372 17.91 -0.77 -15.30
C LEU A 372 19.16 -0.89 -16.19
N ASN A 373 20.26 -0.22 -15.84
CA ASN A 373 21.52 -0.36 -16.58
C ASN A 373 22.13 -1.77 -16.39
N MET A 374 22.17 -2.29 -15.16
CA MET A 374 22.74 -3.61 -14.86
C MET A 374 22.01 -4.77 -15.55
N LEU A 375 20.70 -4.66 -15.75
CA LEU A 375 19.86 -5.68 -16.39
C LEU A 375 19.74 -5.49 -17.92
N SER A 376 20.21 -4.37 -18.47
CA SER A 376 20.17 -4.08 -19.92
C SER A 376 21.51 -4.35 -20.59
N ILE A 377 22.12 -3.36 -21.25
CA ILE A 377 23.42 -3.53 -21.94
C ILE A 377 24.62 -3.36 -21.00
N ASN A 378 24.38 -2.97 -19.75
CA ASN A 378 25.38 -2.75 -18.70
C ASN A 378 26.56 -1.89 -19.19
N GLN A 379 26.22 -0.76 -19.82
CA GLN A 379 27.15 0.07 -20.58
C GLN A 379 28.34 0.51 -19.72
N GLN A 380 28.08 0.85 -18.46
CA GLN A 380 29.12 1.28 -17.54
C GLN A 380 30.13 0.16 -17.23
N ALA A 381 29.70 -1.09 -17.01
CA ALA A 381 30.65 -2.19 -16.74
C ALA A 381 31.49 -2.53 -17.98
N VAL A 382 30.85 -2.46 -19.16
CA VAL A 382 31.53 -2.63 -20.45
C VAL A 382 32.58 -1.55 -20.68
N ALA A 383 32.26 -0.30 -20.34
CA ALA A 383 33.19 0.82 -20.44
C ALA A 383 34.38 0.66 -19.48
N ASP A 384 34.15 0.22 -18.25
CA ASP A 384 35.21 -0.04 -17.26
C ASP A 384 36.16 -1.13 -17.74
N TYR A 385 35.62 -2.25 -18.22
CA TYR A 385 36.43 -3.32 -18.81
C TYR A 385 37.26 -2.82 -20.00
N ALA A 386 36.64 -2.03 -20.89
CA ALA A 386 37.32 -1.49 -22.06
C ALA A 386 38.45 -0.51 -21.70
N ARG A 387 38.31 0.26 -20.62
CA ARG A 387 39.36 1.14 -20.11
C ARG A 387 40.59 0.37 -19.62
N GLU A 388 40.38 -0.80 -19.03
CA GLU A 388 41.46 -1.63 -18.50
C GLU A 388 42.09 -2.56 -19.56
N HIS A 389 41.29 -3.08 -20.48
CA HIS A 389 41.68 -4.14 -21.42
C HIS A 389 41.76 -3.69 -22.90
N ASN A 390 41.51 -2.40 -23.20
CA ASN A 390 41.48 -1.83 -24.56
C ASN A 390 40.59 -2.60 -25.56
N SER A 391 39.59 -3.34 -25.06
CA SER A 391 38.69 -4.17 -25.86
C SER A 391 37.37 -4.38 -25.12
N ALA A 392 36.30 -4.71 -25.85
CA ALA A 392 35.04 -5.07 -25.21
C ALA A 392 35.14 -6.47 -24.56
N PRO A 393 34.38 -6.74 -23.47
CA PRO A 393 34.29 -8.07 -22.90
C PRO A 393 33.89 -9.11 -23.95
N ASN A 394 34.63 -10.23 -24.02
CA ASN A 394 34.31 -11.35 -24.91
C ASN A 394 33.25 -12.28 -24.28
N ILE A 395 32.13 -11.69 -23.86
CA ILE A 395 30.96 -12.39 -23.32
C ILE A 395 29.70 -11.84 -23.99
N TYR A 396 28.76 -12.75 -24.29
CA TYR A 396 27.49 -12.39 -24.94
C TYR A 396 26.51 -11.73 -23.97
N PHE A 397 26.42 -12.25 -22.73
CA PHE A 397 25.60 -11.66 -21.67
C PHE A 397 26.46 -10.74 -20.81
N ARG A 398 26.17 -9.45 -20.90
CA ARG A 398 26.91 -8.38 -20.19
C ARG A 398 26.22 -7.95 -18.90
N GLN A 399 25.04 -8.49 -18.60
CA GLN A 399 24.20 -8.12 -17.47
C GLN A 399 24.82 -8.55 -16.14
N SER A 400 24.66 -7.71 -15.11
CA SER A 400 25.10 -8.00 -13.74
C SER A 400 23.99 -8.68 -12.93
N PHE A 401 23.45 -9.81 -13.38
CA PHE A 401 22.28 -10.46 -12.76
C PHE A 401 22.44 -10.73 -11.26
N MET A 402 23.59 -11.25 -10.83
CA MET A 402 23.84 -11.55 -9.42
C MET A 402 23.85 -10.27 -8.55
N THR A 403 24.49 -9.20 -9.02
CA THR A 403 24.53 -7.92 -8.29
C THR A 403 23.15 -7.28 -8.27
N ALA A 404 22.44 -7.28 -9.41
CA ALA A 404 21.08 -6.78 -9.51
C ALA A 404 20.13 -7.52 -8.54
N ALA A 405 20.19 -8.85 -8.51
CA ALA A 405 19.37 -9.67 -7.60
C ALA A 405 19.67 -9.43 -6.12
N LYS A 406 20.92 -9.07 -5.75
CA LYS A 406 21.29 -8.70 -4.38
C LYS A 406 20.87 -7.28 -4.01
N ALA A 407 20.86 -6.38 -4.99
CA ALA A 407 20.51 -4.98 -4.80
C ALA A 407 18.99 -4.76 -4.78
N PHE A 408 18.24 -5.55 -5.56
CA PHE A 408 16.80 -5.40 -5.69
C PHE A 408 16.07 -5.73 -4.38
N LYS A 409 15.25 -4.77 -3.97
CA LYS A 409 14.27 -4.87 -2.89
C LYS A 409 13.05 -4.06 -3.30
N VAL A 410 11.86 -4.65 -3.30
CA VAL A 410 10.66 -3.83 -3.54
C VAL A 410 10.40 -2.86 -2.39
N ILE A 411 10.71 -3.29 -1.17
CA ILE A 411 10.57 -2.49 0.06
C ILE A 411 11.95 -2.37 0.68
N ASP A 412 12.46 -1.14 0.82
CA ASP A 412 13.81 -0.86 1.33
C ASP A 412 14.07 -1.44 2.73
N ALA A 413 13.03 -1.49 3.57
CA ALA A 413 13.05 -2.08 4.90
C ALA A 413 12.06 -3.25 4.99
N PRO A 414 12.52 -4.52 4.95
CA PRO A 414 11.63 -5.66 5.10
C PRO A 414 10.95 -5.60 6.47
N THR A 415 9.63 -5.56 6.47
CA THR A 415 8.84 -5.56 7.71
C THR A 415 8.67 -6.98 8.22
N ARG A 416 8.69 -7.16 9.54
CA ARG A 416 8.48 -8.45 10.19
C ARG A 416 7.08 -8.51 10.80
N GLY A 417 6.36 -9.60 10.55
CA GLY A 417 5.06 -9.84 11.18
C GLY A 417 5.22 -10.28 12.63
N ILE A 418 4.48 -9.63 13.53
CA ILE A 418 4.35 -10.01 14.94
C ILE A 418 2.88 -10.35 15.22
N ILE A 419 2.62 -11.53 15.76
CA ILE A 419 1.27 -11.93 16.19
C ILE A 419 0.94 -11.21 17.50
N VAL A 420 -0.20 -10.51 17.55
CA VAL A 420 -0.61 -9.72 18.72
C VAL A 420 -1.78 -10.38 19.47
N PRO A 421 -1.81 -10.29 20.82
CA PRO A 421 -2.85 -10.87 21.66
C PRO A 421 -4.13 -10.02 21.68
N TYR A 422 -4.68 -9.71 20.49
CA TYR A 422 -5.88 -8.89 20.39
C TYR A 422 -7.16 -9.68 20.74
N GLY A 423 -7.84 -9.26 21.81
CA GLY A 423 -9.02 -9.95 22.33
C GLY A 423 -8.75 -11.39 22.80
N ASP A 424 -9.80 -12.09 23.23
CA ASP A 424 -9.68 -13.47 23.71
C ASP A 424 -9.30 -14.45 22.60
N GLU A 425 -9.72 -14.17 21.37
CA GLU A 425 -9.37 -15.01 20.22
C GLU A 425 -7.87 -14.94 19.90
N GLY A 426 -7.28 -13.74 19.87
CA GLY A 426 -5.85 -13.58 19.59
C GLY A 426 -4.98 -14.26 20.65
N LYS A 427 -5.35 -14.12 21.93
CA LYS A 427 -4.67 -14.80 23.05
C LYS A 427 -4.75 -16.32 22.94
N ARG A 428 -5.95 -16.85 22.69
CA ARG A 428 -6.15 -18.29 22.52
C ARG A 428 -5.36 -18.82 21.33
N LEU A 429 -5.34 -18.08 20.22
CA LEU A 429 -4.60 -18.46 19.01
C LEU A 429 -3.10 -18.55 19.27
N ILE A 430 -2.52 -17.61 20.02
CA ILE A 430 -1.13 -17.68 20.44
C ILE A 430 -0.90 -18.93 21.30
N GLY A 431 -1.77 -19.21 22.27
CA GLY A 431 -1.69 -20.43 23.09
C GLY A 431 -1.77 -21.73 22.27
N GLU A 432 -2.69 -21.79 21.30
CA GLU A 432 -2.83 -22.92 20.37
C GLU A 432 -1.55 -23.10 19.51
N LEU A 433 -0.95 -22.01 19.02
CA LEU A 433 0.30 -22.05 18.24
C LEU A 433 1.50 -22.54 19.06
N CYS A 434 1.63 -22.09 20.30
CA CYS A 434 2.70 -22.54 21.18
C CYS A 434 2.55 -24.03 21.54
N GLY A 435 1.32 -24.57 21.55
CA GLY A 435 1.03 -25.98 21.86
C GLY A 435 0.94 -26.94 20.66
N ALA A 436 0.95 -26.44 19.42
CA ALA A 436 0.71 -27.27 18.23
C ALA A 436 2.00 -27.90 17.67
N PHE A 437 2.17 -29.21 17.85
CA PHE A 437 3.29 -29.98 17.25
C PHE A 437 2.93 -30.67 15.92
N GLU A 438 1.65 -30.74 15.56
CA GLU A 438 1.19 -31.32 14.30
C GLU A 438 1.22 -30.27 13.17
N VAL A 439 1.91 -30.59 12.08
CA VAL A 439 2.15 -29.68 10.94
C VAL A 439 0.86 -29.18 10.28
N GLU A 440 -0.15 -30.04 10.12
CA GLU A 440 -1.43 -29.65 9.50
C GLU A 440 -2.21 -28.65 10.37
N LYS A 441 -2.23 -28.87 11.69
CA LYS A 441 -2.84 -27.94 12.65
C LYS A 441 -2.09 -26.62 12.66
N GLN A 442 -0.76 -26.66 12.64
CA GLN A 442 0.08 -25.47 12.61
C GLN A 442 -0.22 -24.58 11.39
N PHE A 443 -0.39 -25.17 10.21
CA PHE A 443 -0.71 -24.39 9.00
C PHE A 443 -2.05 -23.67 9.09
N GLN A 444 -3.10 -24.36 9.56
CA GLN A 444 -4.42 -23.75 9.76
C GLN A 444 -4.37 -22.61 10.78
N LEU A 445 -3.63 -22.81 11.88
CA LEU A 445 -3.42 -21.79 12.91
C LEU A 445 -2.63 -20.59 12.39
N LEU A 446 -1.57 -20.80 11.60
CA LEU A 446 -0.79 -19.72 11.00
C LEU A 446 -1.61 -18.89 10.01
N ARG A 447 -2.50 -19.52 9.24
CA ARG A 447 -3.43 -18.82 8.37
C ARG A 447 -4.37 -17.91 9.16
N ARG A 448 -4.90 -18.40 10.29
CA ARG A 448 -5.70 -17.57 11.21
C ARG A 448 -4.86 -16.45 11.83
N ALA A 449 -3.61 -16.72 12.17
CA ALA A 449 -2.69 -15.78 12.81
C ALA A 449 -2.34 -14.58 11.94
N GLN A 450 -2.43 -14.70 10.61
CA GLN A 450 -2.29 -13.57 9.70
C GLN A 450 -3.27 -12.43 10.03
N GLN A 451 -4.49 -12.75 10.45
CA GLN A 451 -5.50 -11.74 10.83
C GLN A 451 -5.17 -11.04 12.16
N PHE A 452 -4.30 -11.64 12.98
CA PHE A 452 -3.82 -11.12 14.26
C PHE A 452 -2.38 -10.62 14.16
N THR A 453 -1.87 -10.35 12.95
CA THR A 453 -0.48 -9.94 12.75
C THR A 453 -0.34 -8.47 12.42
N VAL A 454 0.68 -7.85 13.00
CA VAL A 454 1.10 -6.47 12.69
C VAL A 454 2.52 -6.51 12.13
N ASN A 455 2.73 -5.86 10.99
CA ASN A 455 4.05 -5.73 10.38
C ASN A 455 4.81 -4.55 10.99
N VAL A 456 6.04 -4.80 11.46
CA VAL A 456 6.91 -3.80 12.07
C VAL A 456 8.21 -3.62 11.30
N PHE A 457 8.75 -2.40 11.32
CA PHE A 457 10.06 -2.11 10.74
C PHE A 457 11.21 -2.64 11.62
N PRO A 458 12.41 -2.84 11.07
CA PRO A 458 13.56 -3.35 11.81
C PRO A 458 13.87 -2.59 13.11
N TYR A 459 13.84 -1.26 13.09
CA TYR A 459 14.09 -0.45 14.29
C TYR A 459 13.03 -0.66 15.40
N GLN A 460 11.78 -0.94 15.02
CA GLN A 460 10.69 -1.24 15.95
C GLN A 460 10.90 -2.63 16.55
N LEU A 461 11.25 -3.60 15.71
CA LEU A 461 11.55 -4.96 16.11
C LEU A 461 12.70 -5.00 17.12
N GLU A 462 13.82 -4.33 16.81
CA GLU A 462 14.98 -4.23 17.70
C GLU A 462 14.61 -3.63 19.05
N LYS A 463 13.77 -2.59 19.08
CA LYS A 463 13.33 -1.97 20.32
C LYS A 463 12.47 -2.91 21.15
N LEU A 464 11.50 -3.59 20.54
CA LEU A 464 10.64 -4.56 21.22
C LEU A 464 11.41 -5.78 21.72
N GLN A 465 12.43 -6.23 20.98
CA GLN A 465 13.33 -7.30 21.41
C GLN A 465 14.20 -6.88 22.61
N LYS A 466 14.70 -5.64 22.62
CA LYS A 466 15.46 -5.08 23.76
C LYS A 466 14.64 -5.03 25.04
N GLU A 467 13.35 -4.72 24.93
CA GLU A 467 12.40 -4.74 26.06
C GLU A 467 11.97 -6.16 26.46
N LYS A 468 12.40 -7.20 25.74
CA LYS A 468 12.07 -8.62 25.97
C LYS A 468 10.56 -8.91 25.98
N VAL A 469 9.80 -8.21 25.14
CA VAL A 469 8.33 -8.40 25.02
C VAL A 469 7.91 -9.26 23.83
N LEU A 470 8.88 -9.73 23.03
CA LEU A 470 8.65 -10.60 21.88
C LEU A 470 9.23 -11.99 22.13
N HIS A 471 8.41 -13.00 21.91
CA HIS A 471 8.76 -14.40 22.08
C HIS A 471 8.50 -15.16 20.79
N GLU A 472 9.28 -16.22 20.53
CA GLU A 472 8.98 -17.17 19.46
C GLU A 472 7.85 -18.10 19.90
N ILE A 473 6.96 -18.47 18.96
CA ILE A 473 5.90 -19.45 19.25
C ILE A 473 6.49 -20.81 19.66
N GLN A 474 7.64 -21.16 19.09
CA GLN A 474 8.41 -22.40 19.30
C GLN A 474 9.87 -22.12 18.99
N ASP A 475 10.78 -22.71 19.76
CA ASP A 475 12.21 -22.50 19.58
C ASP A 475 12.67 -22.85 18.15
N GLY A 476 13.21 -21.86 17.44
CA GLY A 476 13.78 -22.03 16.09
C GLY A 476 12.78 -21.90 14.95
N VAL A 477 11.51 -21.57 15.22
CA VAL A 477 10.47 -21.40 14.19
C VAL A 477 10.42 -19.95 13.66
N ASP A 478 11.15 -19.01 14.28
CA ASP A 478 11.30 -17.60 13.87
C ASP A 478 9.95 -16.85 13.71
N ILE A 479 8.83 -17.41 14.20
CA ILE A 479 7.53 -16.73 14.23
C ILE A 479 7.37 -16.08 15.59
N LEU A 480 7.24 -14.75 15.60
CA LEU A 480 7.20 -13.94 16.81
C LEU A 480 5.77 -13.58 17.20
N TYR A 481 5.50 -13.60 18.51
CA TYR A 481 4.30 -13.04 19.10
C TYR A 481 4.64 -12.02 20.20
N LEU A 482 3.71 -11.11 20.45
CA LEU A 482 3.79 -10.14 21.52
C LEU A 482 3.35 -10.79 22.84
N ALA A 483 4.30 -11.01 23.74
CA ALA A 483 4.07 -11.67 25.03
C ALA A 483 3.44 -10.72 26.07
N ASP A 484 3.72 -9.43 25.97
CA ASP A 484 3.18 -8.41 26.88
C ASP A 484 2.05 -7.62 26.22
N ALA A 485 0.81 -7.89 26.64
CA ALA A 485 -0.40 -7.23 26.13
C ALA A 485 -0.39 -5.70 26.34
N ARG A 486 0.40 -5.17 27.29
CA ARG A 486 0.53 -3.71 27.50
C ARG A 486 1.15 -2.99 26.31
N TYR A 487 1.81 -3.70 25.40
CA TYR A 487 2.35 -3.12 24.17
C TYR A 487 1.33 -3.10 23.03
N TYR A 488 0.08 -3.48 23.27
CA TYR A 488 -1.03 -3.35 22.32
C TYR A 488 -2.15 -2.50 22.93
N ASN A 489 -2.38 -1.32 22.36
CA ASN A 489 -3.40 -0.38 22.81
C ASN A 489 -4.66 -0.50 21.94
N GLU A 490 -5.85 -0.43 22.55
CA GLU A 490 -7.14 -0.54 21.84
C GLU A 490 -7.39 0.63 20.85
N ASP A 491 -6.84 1.81 21.09
CA ASP A 491 -7.04 2.97 20.20
C ASP A 491 -5.93 3.11 19.15
N PHE A 492 -4.73 2.60 19.40
CA PHE A 492 -3.55 2.83 18.54
C PHE A 492 -2.91 1.56 17.96
N GLY A 493 -3.31 0.38 18.45
CA GLY A 493 -2.69 -0.90 18.12
C GLY A 493 -1.33 -1.08 18.78
N LEU A 494 -0.41 -1.73 18.09
CA LEU A 494 0.95 -2.00 18.59
C LEU A 494 1.70 -0.70 18.91
N SER A 495 2.26 -0.63 20.12
CA SER A 495 3.06 0.47 20.66
C SER A 495 4.47 -0.01 21.00
N LEU A 496 5.41 0.94 21.04
CA LEU A 496 6.81 0.68 21.41
C LEU A 496 7.08 0.90 22.91
N THR A 497 6.03 1.25 23.65
CA THR A 497 6.00 1.51 25.08
C THR A 497 4.74 0.88 25.66
N PRO A 498 4.72 0.52 26.95
CA PRO A 498 3.55 -0.06 27.57
C PRO A 498 2.45 1.01 27.72
N GLU A 499 1.51 1.04 26.77
CA GLU A 499 0.37 1.98 26.71
C GLU A 499 -0.99 1.26 26.79
N GLY A 500 -1.00 -0.07 26.78
CA GLY A 500 -2.17 -0.94 26.92
C GLY A 500 -2.55 -1.18 28.39
N MET A 501 -3.77 -1.67 28.62
CA MET A 501 -4.27 -1.90 29.98
C MET A 501 -3.48 -3.02 30.68
N MET A 502 -3.18 -2.80 31.96
CA MET A 502 -2.56 -3.82 32.82
C MET A 502 -3.60 -4.90 33.08
N GLU A 503 -3.33 -6.14 32.67
CA GLU A 503 -4.14 -7.26 33.16
C GLU A 503 -3.75 -7.53 34.60
N VAL A 504 -4.75 -7.46 35.49
CA VAL A 504 -4.61 -7.98 36.84
C VAL A 504 -4.49 -9.49 36.69
N LEU A 505 -3.27 -10.01 36.83
CA LEU A 505 -3.03 -11.45 37.02
C LEU A 505 -3.86 -11.88 38.24
N CYS A 506 -5.01 -12.51 38.01
CA CYS A 506 -5.66 -13.30 39.04
C CYS A 506 -4.74 -14.50 39.26
N GLY A 507 -4.11 -14.54 40.44
CA GLY A 507 -3.16 -15.57 40.84
C GLY A 507 -3.80 -16.93 41.12
#